data_AF-A0A6N6P6I2-F1
#
_entry.id   AF-A0A6N6P6I2-F1
#
_cell.length_a   1.000
_cell.length_b   1.000
_cell.length_c   1.000
_cell.angle_alpha   90.00
_cell.angle_beta   90.00
_cell.angle_gamma   90.00
#
_symmetry.space_group_name_H-M   'P 1'
#
loop_
_entity.id
_entity.type
_entity.pdbx_description
1 polymer ?
#
loop_
_entity_poly.entity_id
_entity_poly.type
_entity_poly.pdbx_seq_one_letter_code
_entity_poly.pdbx_strand_id
1 'polypeptide(L)'
;MLNTTQDRTTALYVVATPLGNLADITLRALEVMRTVSLIACEDTRHARRLLDHYDIKTPTVSLHKHNEVQAGGKLLESLRQGKSVALISDAGTPAISDPGARAVAVVQEAGFLVVPLPGPNAAIAALSASGLVDERFLFVGFLPAKAGARRAEIERLRAVPAALVFYEAPHRIEET
;
A
#
# COMPACT_ATOMS: atom_id res chain seq x y z
N MET A 1 -15.61 21.91 -4.07
CA MET A 1 -14.66 22.82 -3.41
C MET A 1 -13.32 22.11 -3.31
N LEU A 2 -12.25 22.68 -3.88
CA LEU A 2 -10.89 22.17 -3.67
C LEU A 2 -10.46 22.64 -2.27
N ASN A 3 -10.25 21.70 -1.35
CA ASN A 3 -9.87 22.00 0.02
C ASN A 3 -8.38 22.35 0.04
N THR A 4 -8.04 23.61 0.27
CA THR A 4 -6.67 24.13 0.34
C THR A 4 -6.11 24.15 1.76
N THR A 5 -6.86 23.65 2.75
CA THR A 5 -6.40 23.62 4.14
C THR A 5 -5.39 22.51 4.33
N GLN A 6 -4.15 22.96 4.52
CA GLN A 6 -3.04 22.21 5.10
C GLN A 6 -3.35 21.95 6.58
N ASP A 7 -4.36 21.13 6.83
CA ASP A 7 -4.70 20.73 8.19
C ASP A 7 -3.69 19.65 8.58
N ARG A 8 -2.73 20.04 9.44
CA ARG A 8 -1.68 19.15 9.98
C ARG A 8 -2.29 18.21 11.00
N THR A 9 -3.29 17.43 10.59
CA THR A 9 -3.99 16.50 11.45
C THR A 9 -3.05 15.36 11.83
N THR A 10 -2.89 15.12 13.13
CA THR A 10 -2.23 13.93 13.66
C THR A 10 -2.95 12.68 13.16
N ALA A 11 -2.32 12.00 12.20
CA ALA A 11 -2.89 10.83 11.56
C ALA A 11 -1.82 9.88 11.04
N LEU A 12 -2.24 8.63 10.80
CA LEU A 12 -1.52 7.72 9.92
C LEU A 12 -1.98 7.94 8.49
N TYR A 13 -1.09 8.45 7.64
CA TYR A 13 -1.35 8.63 6.22
C TYR A 13 -0.93 7.37 5.45
N VAL A 14 -1.86 6.78 4.71
CA VAL A 14 -1.58 5.61 3.86
C VAL A 14 -1.25 6.13 2.46
N VAL A 15 0.02 6.03 2.06
CA VAL A 15 0.57 6.74 0.90
C VAL A 15 1.08 5.74 -0.13
N ALA A 16 0.44 5.73 -1.30
CA ALA A 16 0.89 4.90 -2.41
C ALA A 16 2.18 5.44 -3.06
N THR A 17 3.06 4.53 -3.47
CA THR A 17 4.33 4.81 -4.16
C THR A 17 4.28 4.38 -5.63
N PRO A 18 5.17 4.90 -6.50
CA PRO A 18 5.23 4.52 -7.90
C PRO A 18 5.37 3.01 -8.15
N LEU A 19 4.85 2.54 -9.28
CA LEU A 19 4.92 1.13 -9.73
C LEU A 19 6.08 0.85 -10.69
N GLY A 20 6.99 1.81 -10.88
CA GLY A 20 8.14 1.69 -11.78
C GLY A 20 8.51 3.01 -12.47
N ASN A 21 7.56 3.93 -12.63
CA ASN A 21 7.81 5.28 -13.15
C ASN A 21 7.65 6.32 -12.05
N LEU A 22 8.75 7.00 -11.69
CA LEU A 22 8.76 7.97 -10.59
C LEU A 22 7.70 9.07 -10.76
N ALA A 23 7.38 9.46 -11.99
CA ALA A 23 6.38 10.50 -12.29
C ALA A 23 4.94 10.14 -11.87
N ASP A 24 4.66 8.88 -11.55
CA ASP A 24 3.33 8.43 -11.10
C ASP A 24 3.03 8.83 -9.64
N ILE A 25 4.01 9.41 -8.93
CA ILE A 25 3.79 9.90 -7.58
C ILE A 25 2.88 11.13 -7.56
N THR A 26 1.97 11.22 -6.59
CA THR A 26 1.09 12.38 -6.48
C THR A 26 1.77 13.53 -5.72
N LEU A 27 1.39 14.78 -6.02
CA LEU A 27 1.88 15.95 -5.29
C LEU A 27 1.55 15.87 -3.79
N ARG A 28 0.37 15.35 -3.44
CA ARG A 28 -0.05 15.17 -2.04
C ARG A 28 0.77 14.09 -1.33
N ALA A 29 1.18 13.02 -2.02
CA ALA A 29 2.08 12.02 -1.45
C ALA A 29 3.44 12.65 -1.08
N LEU A 30 4.01 13.46 -1.98
CA LEU A 30 5.26 14.18 -1.74
C LEU A 30 5.14 15.15 -0.56
N GLU A 31 4.05 15.92 -0.49
CA GLU A 31 3.80 16.85 0.62
C GLU A 31 3.71 16.12 1.97
N VAL A 32 2.90 15.07 2.04
CA VAL A 32 2.73 14.27 3.26
C VAL A 32 4.06 13.68 3.69
N MET A 33 4.79 13.01 2.79
CA MET A 33 6.08 12.40 3.13
C MET A 33 7.13 13.42 3.60
N ARG A 34 7.07 14.67 3.14
CA ARG A 34 7.96 15.76 3.61
C ARG A 34 7.60 16.33 4.98
N THR A 35 6.34 16.19 5.41
CA THR A 35 5.80 16.91 6.58
C THR A 35 5.51 16.00 7.77
N VAL A 36 5.26 14.71 7.55
CA VAL A 36 5.14 13.73 8.63
C VAL A 36 6.44 13.60 9.40
N SER A 37 6.36 13.19 10.67
CA SER A 37 7.55 13.05 11.52
C SER A 37 8.30 11.73 11.30
N LEU A 38 7.65 10.74 10.70
CA LEU A 38 8.17 9.40 10.46
C LEU A 38 7.52 8.78 9.23
N ILE A 39 8.27 7.97 8.49
CA ILE A 39 7.77 7.14 7.40
C ILE A 39 7.98 5.67 7.77
N ALA A 40 6.90 4.88 7.85
CA ALA A 40 6.96 3.43 7.93
C ALA A 40 6.93 2.82 6.53
N CYS A 41 7.83 1.88 6.27
CA CYS A 41 8.02 1.25 4.97
C CYS A 41 8.47 -0.21 5.13
N GLU A 42 8.23 -1.03 4.12
CA GLU A 42 8.63 -2.45 4.12
C GLU A 42 10.15 -2.60 4.10
N ASP A 43 10.81 -2.02 3.10
CA ASP A 43 12.27 -1.97 3.03
C ASP A 43 12.77 -0.51 3.04
N THR A 44 13.40 -0.12 4.16
CA THR A 44 14.04 1.19 4.31
C THR A 44 15.07 1.53 3.23
N ARG A 45 15.75 0.53 2.64
CA ARG A 45 16.74 0.72 1.56
C ARG A 45 16.05 1.01 0.24
N HIS A 46 14.93 0.33 -0.03
CA HIS A 46 14.10 0.60 -1.20
C HIS A 46 13.51 2.01 -1.09
N ALA A 47 12.83 2.29 0.03
CA ALA A 47 12.25 3.59 0.33
C ALA A 47 13.28 4.71 0.19
N ARG A 48 14.52 4.50 0.67
CA ARG A 48 15.58 5.51 0.61
C ARG A 48 15.83 6.03 -0.81
N ARG A 49 15.82 5.16 -1.82
CA ARG A 49 16.03 5.57 -3.23
C ARG A 49 14.93 6.53 -3.71
N LEU A 50 13.68 6.23 -3.39
CA LEU A 50 12.54 7.09 -3.70
C LEU A 50 12.64 8.43 -2.96
N LEU A 51 12.93 8.39 -1.66
CA LEU A 51 13.03 9.59 -0.84
C LEU A 51 14.19 10.50 -1.27
N ASP A 52 15.34 9.92 -1.62
CA ASP A 52 16.49 10.66 -2.13
C ASP A 52 16.20 11.36 -3.45
N HIS A 53 15.51 10.68 -4.38
CA HIS A 53 15.12 11.29 -5.66
C HIS A 53 14.27 12.55 -5.47
N TYR A 54 13.39 12.56 -4.45
CA TYR A 54 12.49 13.67 -4.17
C TYR A 54 12.96 14.64 -3.07
N ASP A 55 14.22 14.49 -2.65
CA ASP A 55 14.86 15.25 -1.57
C ASP A 55 14.07 15.24 -0.24
N ILE A 56 13.51 14.08 0.11
CA ILE A 56 12.74 13.89 1.35
C ILE A 56 13.68 13.38 2.44
N LYS A 57 13.79 14.16 3.53
CA LYS A 57 14.72 13.86 4.65
C LYS A 57 14.05 13.19 5.86
N THR A 58 12.74 12.96 5.78
CA THR A 58 11.97 12.35 6.87
C THR A 58 12.54 10.98 7.27
N PRO A 59 12.73 10.70 8.56
CA PRO A 59 13.29 9.44 9.01
C PRO A 59 12.36 8.27 8.71
N THR A 60 12.94 7.10 8.45
CA THR A 60 12.21 5.87 8.12
C THR A 60 12.29 4.83 9.24
N VAL A 61 11.22 4.05 9.40
CA VAL A 61 11.18 2.83 10.22
C VAL A 61 10.72 1.65 9.38
N SER A 62 11.27 0.48 9.66
CA SER A 62 10.93 -0.77 8.99
C SER A 62 9.65 -1.39 9.54
N LEU A 63 8.72 -1.74 8.67
CA LEU A 63 7.46 -2.42 8.95
C LEU A 63 7.28 -3.56 7.95
N HIS A 64 7.59 -4.78 8.39
CA HIS A 64 7.47 -6.01 7.61
C HIS A 64 6.41 -6.93 8.22
N LYS A 65 5.87 -7.86 7.42
CA LYS A 65 4.74 -8.73 7.78
C LYS A 65 4.87 -9.45 9.13
N HIS A 66 6.09 -9.80 9.54
CA HIS A 66 6.37 -10.49 10.80
C HIS A 66 6.43 -9.57 12.02
N ASN A 67 6.59 -8.26 11.85
CA ASN A 67 6.71 -7.30 12.95
C ASN A 67 5.56 -6.30 13.04
N GLU A 68 4.50 -6.41 12.23
CA GLU A 68 3.46 -5.38 12.10
C GLU A 68 2.83 -4.96 13.43
N VAL A 69 2.65 -5.90 14.37
CA VAL A 69 2.11 -5.61 15.71
C VAL A 69 3.09 -4.76 16.52
N GLN A 70 4.37 -5.14 16.54
CA GLN A 70 5.43 -4.41 17.25
C GLN A 70 5.69 -3.04 16.61
N ALA A 71 5.74 -2.99 15.27
CA ALA A 71 5.87 -1.76 14.51
C ALA A 71 4.67 -0.83 14.73
N GLY A 72 3.46 -1.39 14.81
CA GLY A 72 2.24 -0.67 15.19
C GLY A 72 2.38 0.05 16.53
N GLY A 73 3.09 -0.52 17.51
CA GLY A 73 3.41 0.14 18.78
C GLY A 73 4.20 1.45 18.60
N LYS A 74 5.22 1.46 17.73
CA LYS A 74 6.03 2.67 17.43
C LYS A 74 5.21 3.74 16.69
N LEU A 75 4.31 3.31 15.81
CA LEU A 75 3.38 4.21 15.13
C LEU A 75 2.44 4.87 16.13
N LEU A 76 1.82 4.07 17.00
CA LEU A 76 0.94 4.55 18.05
C LEU A 76 1.64 5.50 19.01
N GLU A 77 2.89 5.22 19.38
CA GLU A 77 3.68 6.12 20.22
C GLU A 77 3.88 7.48 19.56
N SER A 78 4.23 7.51 18.26
CA SER A 78 4.35 8.77 17.52
C SER A 78 3.02 9.53 17.46
N LEU A 79 1.91 8.84 17.17
CA LEU A 79 0.58 9.43 17.11
C LEU A 79 0.14 10.00 18.47
N ARG A 80 0.39 9.28 19.57
CA ARG A 80 0.13 9.76 20.95
C ARG A 80 0.92 11.01 21.31
N GLN A 81 2.08 11.21 20.70
CA GLN A 81 2.89 12.42 20.86
C GLN A 81 2.39 13.59 19.98
N GLY A 82 1.26 13.45 19.29
CA GLY A 82 0.74 14.47 18.37
C GLY A 82 1.51 14.55 17.05
N LYS A 83 2.28 13.52 16.70
CA LYS A 83 3.04 13.46 15.45
C LYS A 83 2.28 12.68 14.39
N SER A 84 2.41 13.09 13.14
CA SER A 84 1.88 12.36 12.00
C SER A 84 2.89 11.35 11.46
N VAL A 85 2.39 10.26 10.88
CA VAL A 85 3.22 9.19 10.28
C VAL A 85 2.69 8.86 8.89
N ALA A 86 3.57 8.62 7.92
CA ALA A 86 3.19 8.00 6.64
C ALA A 86 3.51 6.50 6.65
N LEU A 87 2.60 5.69 6.10
CA LEU A 87 2.82 4.29 5.74
C LEU A 87 2.94 4.22 4.22
N ILE A 88 4.07 3.71 3.72
CA ILE A 88 4.34 3.46 2.29
C ILE A 88 4.63 1.98 2.06
N SER A 89 4.41 1.50 0.83
CA SER A 89 4.97 0.23 0.34
C SER A 89 6.12 0.48 -0.63
N ASP A 90 6.86 -0.58 -0.96
CA ASP A 90 7.93 -0.51 -1.96
C ASP A 90 7.38 -0.10 -3.33
N ALA A 91 6.18 -0.57 -3.69
CA ALA A 91 5.49 -0.16 -4.91
C ALA A 91 3.96 -0.22 -4.74
N GLY A 92 3.26 0.79 -5.24
CA GLY A 92 1.81 0.81 -5.28
C GLY A 92 1.16 1.19 -3.96
N THR A 93 -0.02 0.64 -3.68
CA THR A 93 -0.84 1.02 -2.52
C THR A 93 -0.56 0.08 -1.34
N PRO A 94 -0.06 0.58 -0.18
CA PRO A 94 0.24 -0.26 0.97
C PRO A 94 -1.01 -0.88 1.60
N ALA A 95 -0.82 -1.90 2.44
CA ALA A 95 -1.86 -2.61 3.20
C ALA A 95 -2.88 -3.42 2.36
N ILE A 96 -2.66 -3.60 1.05
CA ILE A 96 -3.49 -4.44 0.18
C ILE A 96 -2.84 -5.81 -0.06
N SER A 97 -1.69 -5.84 -0.75
CA SER A 97 -0.89 -7.05 -0.96
C SER A 97 0.42 -7.02 -0.19
N ASP A 98 0.85 -5.82 0.23
CA ASP A 98 2.05 -5.56 1.01
C ASP A 98 1.72 -5.51 2.52
N PRO A 99 2.72 -5.55 3.41
CA PRO A 99 2.54 -5.29 4.83
C PRO A 99 1.86 -3.93 5.10
N GLY A 100 1.23 -3.82 6.26
CA GLY A 100 0.63 -2.58 6.76
C GLY A 100 -0.80 -2.73 7.27
N ALA A 101 -1.56 -3.72 6.80
CA ALA A 101 -2.98 -3.87 7.14
C ALA A 101 -3.21 -4.03 8.65
N ARG A 102 -2.38 -4.83 9.34
CA ARG A 102 -2.47 -4.96 10.80
C ARG A 102 -2.06 -3.68 11.53
N ALA A 103 -1.10 -2.94 11.00
CA ALA A 103 -0.69 -1.67 11.60
C ALA A 103 -1.80 -0.62 11.47
N VAL A 104 -2.48 -0.57 10.32
CA VAL A 104 -3.68 0.26 10.11
C VAL A 104 -4.77 -0.12 11.12
N ALA A 105 -5.08 -1.41 11.28
CA ALA A 105 -6.08 -1.89 12.22
C ALA A 105 -5.76 -1.47 13.66
N VAL A 106 -4.52 -1.68 14.12
CA VAL A 106 -4.07 -1.28 15.46
C VAL A 106 -4.18 0.24 15.68
N VAL A 107 -3.91 1.05 14.67
CA VAL A 107 -4.05 2.51 14.74
C VAL A 107 -5.52 2.93 14.84
N GLN A 108 -6.41 2.29 14.06
CA GLN A 108 -7.85 2.54 14.11
C GLN A 108 -8.46 2.10 15.46
N GLU A 109 -8.09 0.93 15.96
CA GLU A 109 -8.53 0.42 17.27
C GLU A 109 -8.14 1.35 18.42
N ALA A 110 -7.00 2.04 18.31
CA ALA A 110 -6.56 3.03 19.27
C ALA A 110 -7.24 4.40 19.11
N GLY A 111 -8.19 4.57 18.18
CA GLY A 111 -8.97 5.79 17.98
C GLY A 111 -8.26 6.89 17.17
N PHE A 112 -7.13 6.59 16.53
CA PHE A 112 -6.43 7.56 15.69
C PHE A 112 -6.96 7.59 14.26
N LEU A 113 -6.87 8.75 13.62
CA LEU A 113 -7.26 8.93 12.24
C LEU A 113 -6.31 8.17 11.30
N VAL A 114 -6.90 7.45 10.34
CA VAL A 114 -6.19 6.87 9.20
C VAL A 114 -6.67 7.56 7.93
N VAL A 115 -5.75 8.19 7.19
CA VAL A 115 -6.06 8.99 6.00
C VAL A 115 -5.48 8.29 4.76
N PRO A 116 -6.31 7.64 3.92
CA PRO A 116 -5.85 7.12 2.65
C PRO A 116 -5.57 8.24 1.64
N LEU A 117 -4.44 8.16 0.96
CA LEU A 117 -4.14 8.98 -0.21
C LEU A 117 -4.46 8.18 -1.48
N PRO A 118 -5.19 8.74 -2.45
CA PRO A 118 -5.28 8.14 -3.77
C PRO A 118 -3.90 8.13 -4.43
N GLY A 119 -3.62 7.09 -5.20
CA GLY A 119 -2.34 6.93 -5.91
C GLY A 119 -2.24 5.61 -6.68
N PRO A 120 -1.03 5.22 -7.11
CA PRO A 120 -0.82 4.09 -8.01
C PRO A 120 -1.31 2.74 -7.45
N ASN A 121 -2.00 1.98 -8.30
CA ASN A 121 -2.43 0.61 -8.03
C ASN A 121 -2.34 -0.23 -9.32
N ALA A 122 -1.54 -1.30 -9.31
CA ALA A 122 -1.25 -2.06 -10.52
C ALA A 122 -2.48 -2.80 -11.06
N ALA A 123 -3.31 -3.38 -10.19
CA ALA A 123 -4.55 -4.05 -10.57
C ALA A 123 -5.51 -3.08 -11.28
N ILE A 124 -5.71 -1.89 -10.72
CA ILE A 124 -6.59 -0.87 -11.31
C ILE A 124 -6.02 -0.32 -12.61
N ALA A 125 -4.71 -0.05 -12.67
CA ALA A 125 -4.06 0.40 -13.89
C ALA A 125 -4.21 -0.63 -15.02
N ALA A 126 -3.95 -1.91 -14.74
CA ALA A 126 -4.12 -2.99 -15.70
C ALA A 126 -5.58 -3.15 -16.15
N LEU A 127 -6.53 -3.15 -15.20
CA LEU A 127 -7.95 -3.29 -15.49
C LEU A 127 -8.46 -2.16 -16.39
N SER A 128 -8.02 -0.93 -16.15
CA SER A 128 -8.43 0.26 -16.92
C SER A 128 -8.06 0.20 -18.40
N ALA A 129 -7.06 -0.61 -18.77
CA ALA A 129 -6.58 -0.80 -20.14
C ALA A 129 -6.83 -2.23 -20.66
N SER A 130 -7.57 -3.07 -19.91
CA SER A 130 -7.71 -4.50 -20.21
C SER A 130 -8.68 -4.83 -21.36
N GLY A 131 -9.62 -3.93 -21.66
CA GLY A 131 -10.72 -4.19 -22.60
C GLY A 131 -11.82 -5.11 -22.05
N LEU A 132 -11.73 -5.55 -20.79
CA LEU A 132 -12.81 -6.26 -20.12
C LEU A 132 -14.01 -5.34 -19.91
N VAL A 133 -15.21 -5.84 -20.18
CA VAL A 133 -16.48 -5.08 -20.11
C VAL A 133 -17.35 -5.50 -18.92
N ASP A 134 -16.83 -6.37 -18.06
CA ASP A 134 -17.49 -6.81 -16.83
C ASP A 134 -17.83 -5.62 -15.94
N GLU A 135 -19.07 -5.57 -15.43
CA GLU A 135 -19.51 -4.51 -14.50
C GLU A 135 -18.83 -4.59 -13.13
N ARG A 136 -18.23 -5.74 -12.82
CA ARG A 136 -17.61 -6.04 -11.52
C ARG A 136 -16.26 -6.67 -11.75
N PHE A 137 -15.35 -6.41 -10.83
CA PHE A 137 -14.09 -7.13 -10.75
C PHE A 137 -13.86 -7.65 -9.33
N LEU A 138 -13.12 -8.74 -9.23
CA LEU A 138 -12.60 -9.29 -7.98
C LEU A 138 -11.07 -9.26 -8.05
N PHE A 139 -10.46 -8.44 -7.19
CA PHE A 139 -9.02 -8.51 -6.96
C PHE A 139 -8.72 -9.66 -6.00
N VAL A 140 -8.06 -10.69 -6.51
CA VAL A 140 -7.68 -11.89 -5.77
C VAL A 140 -6.30 -11.75 -5.14
N GLY A 141 -5.41 -10.99 -5.78
CA GLY A 141 -4.00 -10.91 -5.40
C GLY A 141 -3.23 -12.15 -5.85
N PHE A 142 -2.33 -12.66 -5.01
CA PHE A 142 -1.48 -13.81 -5.36
C PHE A 142 -2.17 -15.14 -5.06
N LEU A 143 -2.14 -16.06 -6.03
CA LEU A 143 -2.58 -17.43 -5.83
C LEU A 143 -1.62 -18.22 -4.90
N PRO A 144 -2.11 -19.28 -4.23
CA PRO A 144 -1.27 -20.13 -3.39
C PRO A 144 -0.03 -20.65 -4.13
N ALA A 145 1.13 -20.66 -3.46
CA ALA A 145 2.38 -21.14 -4.07
C ALA A 145 2.35 -22.65 -4.40
N LYS A 146 1.66 -23.45 -3.59
CA LYS A 146 1.56 -24.92 -3.79
C LYS A 146 0.59 -25.24 -4.93
N ALA A 147 1.06 -25.97 -5.95
CA ALA A 147 0.30 -26.29 -7.16
C ALA A 147 -1.11 -26.87 -6.89
N GLY A 148 -1.24 -27.81 -5.94
CA GLY A 148 -2.55 -28.39 -5.59
C GLY A 148 -3.53 -27.37 -5.01
N ALA A 149 -3.05 -26.50 -4.10
CA ALA A 149 -3.86 -25.44 -3.52
C ALA A 149 -4.21 -24.35 -4.56
N ARG A 150 -3.27 -24.03 -5.45
CA ARG A 150 -3.49 -23.11 -6.57
C ARG A 150 -4.61 -23.59 -7.48
N ARG A 151 -4.54 -24.84 -7.94
CA ARG A 151 -5.56 -25.44 -8.80
C ARG A 151 -6.93 -25.44 -8.13
N ALA A 152 -7.00 -25.84 -6.86
CA ALA A 152 -8.26 -25.82 -6.11
C ALA A 152 -8.87 -24.41 -6.03
N GLU A 153 -8.03 -23.38 -5.83
CA GLU A 153 -8.48 -21.99 -5.78
C GLU A 153 -8.95 -21.47 -7.15
N ILE A 154 -8.25 -21.81 -8.23
CA ILE A 154 -8.68 -21.47 -9.60
C ILE A 154 -10.05 -22.09 -9.92
N GLU A 155 -10.23 -23.38 -9.61
CA GLU A 155 -11.52 -24.07 -9.82
C GLU A 155 -12.65 -23.41 -9.01
N ARG A 156 -12.37 -23.00 -7.76
CA ARG A 156 -13.34 -22.27 -6.93
C ARG A 156 -13.72 -20.92 -7.55
N LEU A 157 -12.76 -20.20 -8.11
CA LEU A 157 -12.95 -18.86 -8.66
C LEU A 157 -13.62 -18.86 -10.05
N ARG A 158 -13.57 -19.98 -10.79
CA ARG A 158 -14.16 -20.12 -12.13
C ARG A 158 -15.64 -19.74 -12.19
N ALA A 159 -16.40 -19.97 -11.12
CA ALA A 159 -17.82 -19.69 -11.07
C ALA A 159 -18.18 -18.24 -10.68
N VAL A 160 -17.18 -17.38 -10.40
CA VAL A 160 -17.40 -16.00 -9.98
C VAL A 160 -17.78 -15.14 -11.18
N PRO A 161 -18.96 -14.48 -11.19
CA PRO A 161 -19.40 -13.66 -12.31
C PRO A 161 -18.80 -12.23 -12.23
N ALA A 162 -17.48 -12.13 -12.39
CA ALA A 162 -16.73 -10.87 -12.40
C ALA A 162 -15.38 -11.04 -13.12
N ALA A 163 -14.82 -9.95 -13.62
CA ALA A 163 -13.42 -9.92 -14.04
C ALA A 163 -12.51 -10.30 -12.86
N LEU A 164 -11.64 -11.29 -13.02
CA LEU A 164 -10.74 -11.74 -11.98
C LEU A 164 -9.35 -11.13 -12.19
N VAL A 165 -8.82 -10.46 -11.17
CA VAL A 165 -7.50 -9.81 -11.25
C VAL A 165 -6.55 -10.48 -10.27
N PHE A 166 -5.45 -11.01 -10.81
CA PHE A 166 -4.41 -11.72 -10.06
C PHE A 166 -3.08 -11.00 -10.18
N TYR A 167 -2.24 -11.17 -9.16
CA TYR A 167 -0.81 -10.92 -9.26
C TYR A 167 -0.07 -12.26 -9.31
N GLU A 168 1.04 -12.29 -10.04
CA GLU A 168 1.90 -13.46 -10.14
C GLU A 168 3.37 -13.06 -10.29
N ALA A 169 4.26 -13.87 -9.73
CA ALA A 169 5.70 -13.69 -9.90
C ALA A 169 6.11 -14.11 -11.33
N PRO A 170 7.06 -13.40 -11.99
CA PRO A 170 7.40 -13.66 -13.40
C PRO A 170 7.73 -15.13 -13.71
N HIS A 171 8.45 -15.80 -12.82
CA HIS A 171 8.89 -17.19 -12.97
C HIS A 171 7.78 -18.23 -12.76
N ARG A 172 6.57 -17.80 -12.35
CA ARG A 172 5.40 -18.66 -12.13
C ARG A 172 4.30 -18.47 -13.17
N ILE A 173 4.40 -17.45 -14.03
CA ILE A 173 3.32 -17.09 -14.98
C ILE A 173 2.98 -18.27 -15.90
N GLU A 174 3.96 -18.98 -16.44
CA GLU A 174 3.70 -20.12 -17.35
C GLU A 174 3.13 -21.35 -16.62
N GLU A 175 3.37 -21.49 -15.31
CA GLU A 175 2.93 -22.62 -14.48
C GLU A 175 1.54 -22.41 -13.84
N THR A 176 1.08 -21.16 -13.78
CA THR A 176 -0.18 -20.75 -13.14
C THR A 176 -1.31 -20.73 -14.16
#